data_AF-A0A3D5JE47-F1
#
_entry.id   AF-A0A3D5JE47-F1
#
_cell.length_a   1.000
_cell.length_b   1.000
_cell.length_c   1.000
_cell.angle_alpha   90.00
_cell.angle_beta   90.00
_cell.angle_gamma   90.00
#
_symmetry.space_group_name_H-M   'P 1'
#
loop_
_entity.id
_entity.type
_entity.pdbx_description
1 polymer ?
#
loop_
_entity_poly.entity_id
_entity_poly.type
_entity_poly.pdbx_seq_one_letter_code
_entity_poly.pdbx_strand_id
1 'polypeptide(L)'
;MKLNPALMTSMQRTIQTEEKSKLNNEDVQLRKAAEDFEALLTQQMLKTMREAGFKSDLLPESNGEKIFRSMLDERYAQSMAQSEGSLAEALLRQLKPPAKKV
;
A
#
# COMPACT_ATOMS: atom_id res chain seq x y z
N MET A 1 -11.72 -22.67 45.89
CA MET A 1 -10.50 -22.13 45.26
C MET A 1 -10.78 -20.70 44.80
N LYS A 2 -10.29 -19.67 45.50
CA LYS A 2 -10.45 -18.28 45.04
C LYS A 2 -9.28 -17.96 44.12
N LEU A 3 -9.53 -17.76 42.83
CA LEU A 3 -8.51 -17.32 41.89
C LEU A 3 -7.95 -15.96 42.35
N ASN A 4 -6.64 -15.79 42.24
CA ASN A 4 -5.91 -14.59 42.63
C ASN A 4 -6.13 -13.48 41.57
N PRO A 5 -6.67 -12.30 41.91
CA PRO A 5 -7.00 -11.23 40.96
C PRO A 5 -5.78 -10.65 40.21
N ALA A 6 -4.57 -10.81 40.74
CA ALA A 6 -3.34 -10.43 40.06
C ALA A 6 -3.10 -11.27 38.79
N LEU A 7 -3.47 -12.56 38.78
CA LEU A 7 -3.34 -13.45 37.63
C LEU A 7 -4.36 -13.14 36.53
N MET A 8 -5.61 -12.81 36.87
CA MET A 8 -6.59 -12.36 35.86
C MET A 8 -6.15 -11.07 35.18
N THR A 9 -5.54 -10.14 35.92
CA THR A 9 -5.08 -8.86 35.37
C THR A 9 -3.87 -9.01 34.44
N SER A 10 -2.96 -9.95 34.72
CA SER A 10 -1.84 -10.23 33.80
C SER A 10 -2.32 -10.97 32.56
N MET A 11 -3.24 -11.93 32.68
CA MET A 11 -3.84 -12.62 31.53
C MET A 11 -4.64 -11.67 30.63
N GLN A 12 -5.43 -10.76 31.21
CA GLN A 12 -6.16 -9.74 30.45
C GLN A 12 -5.21 -8.79 29.71
N ARG A 13 -4.03 -8.51 30.28
CA ARG A 13 -2.98 -7.73 29.60
C ARG A 13 -2.36 -8.51 28.44
N THR A 14 -2.01 -9.77 28.63
CA THR A 14 -1.44 -10.61 27.54
C THR A 14 -2.41 -10.70 26.36
N ILE A 15 -3.69 -10.96 26.61
CA ILE A 15 -4.73 -11.01 25.56
C ILE A 15 -4.83 -9.67 24.81
N GLN A 16 -4.87 -8.54 25.51
CA GLN A 16 -4.89 -7.21 24.88
C GLN A 16 -3.64 -6.91 24.06
N THR A 17 -2.49 -7.43 24.47
CA THR A 17 -1.21 -7.20 23.77
C THR A 17 -1.16 -8.00 22.47
N GLU A 18 -1.68 -9.23 22.47
CA GLU A 18 -1.82 -10.06 21.27
C GLU A 18 -2.86 -9.54 20.29
N GLU A 19 -3.99 -8.99 20.75
CA GLU A 19 -4.98 -8.38 19.86
C GLU A 19 -4.43 -7.12 19.18
N LYS A 20 -3.75 -6.25 19.93
CA LYS A 20 -3.11 -5.06 19.35
C LYS A 20 -2.01 -5.41 18.35
N SER A 21 -1.21 -6.44 18.61
CA SER A 21 -0.15 -6.84 17.68
C SER A 21 -0.71 -7.42 16.38
N LYS A 22 -1.83 -8.16 16.43
CA LYS A 22 -2.54 -8.64 15.23
C LYS A 22 -3.11 -7.49 14.41
N LEU A 23 -3.81 -6.55 15.06
CA LEU A 23 -4.34 -5.35 14.40
C LEU A 23 -3.24 -4.53 13.72
N ASN A 24 -2.09 -4.36 14.37
CA ASN A 24 -0.95 -3.64 13.78
C ASN A 24 -0.39 -4.37 12.55
N ASN A 25 -0.31 -5.71 12.58
CA ASN A 25 0.16 -6.49 11.42
C ASN A 25 -0.84 -6.46 10.26
N GLU A 26 -2.14 -6.47 10.55
CA GLU A 26 -3.18 -6.32 9.52
C GLU A 26 -3.11 -4.94 8.87
N ASP A 27 -2.92 -3.87 9.66
CA ASP A 27 -2.76 -2.51 9.15
C ASP A 27 -1.54 -2.34 8.24
N VAL A 28 -0.40 -2.96 8.60
CA VAL A 28 0.82 -2.94 7.78
C VAL A 28 0.61 -3.68 6.46
N GLN A 29 -0.04 -4.84 6.49
CA GLN A 29 -0.33 -5.61 5.28
C GLN A 29 -1.33 -4.90 4.37
N LEU A 30 -2.38 -4.30 4.95
CA LEU A 30 -3.37 -3.53 4.21
C LEU A 30 -2.73 -2.31 3.53
N ARG A 31 -1.84 -1.61 4.24
CA ARG A 31 -1.07 -0.49 3.67
C ARG A 31 -0.25 -0.94 2.47
N LYS A 32 0.54 -2.00 2.64
CA LYS A 32 1.38 -2.53 1.58
C LYS A 32 0.55 -2.95 0.36
N ALA A 33 -0.57 -3.65 0.58
CA ALA A 33 -1.45 -4.06 -0.51
C ALA A 33 -2.06 -2.87 -1.28
N ALA A 34 -2.44 -1.81 -0.57
CA ALA A 34 -2.95 -0.58 -1.18
C ALA A 34 -1.88 0.15 -2.00
N GLU A 35 -0.65 0.26 -1.47
CA GLU A 35 0.49 0.86 -2.15
C GLU A 35 0.88 0.06 -3.41
N ASP A 36 0.97 -1.27 -3.30
CA ASP A 36 1.27 -2.17 -4.42
C ASP A 36 0.19 -2.07 -5.53
N PHE A 37 -1.09 -1.99 -5.14
CA PHE A 37 -2.19 -1.82 -6.07
C PHE A 37 -2.12 -0.48 -6.83
N GLU A 38 -1.91 0.63 -6.12
CA GLU A 38 -1.79 1.93 -6.78
C GLU A 38 -0.55 2.02 -7.67
N ALA A 39 0.57 1.40 -7.27
CA ALA A 39 1.76 1.35 -8.11
C ALA A 39 1.46 0.64 -9.45
N LEU A 40 0.78 -0.51 -9.41
CA LEU A 40 0.39 -1.21 -10.64
C LEU A 40 -0.59 -0.38 -11.50
N LEU A 41 -1.58 0.24 -10.87
CA LEU A 41 -2.54 1.11 -11.55
C LEU A 41 -1.85 2.29 -12.23
N THR A 42 -0.96 2.97 -11.50
CA THR A 42 -0.22 4.14 -11.98
C THR A 42 0.74 3.76 -13.09
N GLN A 43 1.44 2.63 -12.97
CA GLN A 43 2.31 2.11 -14.03
C GLN A 43 1.51 1.85 -15.31
N GLN A 44 0.34 1.22 -15.20
CA GLN A 44 -0.53 0.97 -16.35
C GLN A 44 -1.06 2.27 -16.95
N MET A 45 -1.45 3.24 -16.12
CA MET A 45 -1.87 4.57 -16.57
C MET A 45 -0.76 5.26 -17.38
N LEU A 46 0.47 5.33 -16.83
CA LEU A 46 1.61 5.94 -17.50
C LEU A 46 1.92 5.25 -18.84
N LYS A 47 1.87 3.92 -18.85
CA LYS A 47 2.07 3.12 -20.06
C LYS A 47 1.03 3.45 -21.13
N THR A 48 -0.26 3.44 -20.77
CA THR A 48 -1.36 3.76 -21.69
C THR A 48 -1.28 5.19 -22.21
N MET A 49 -0.93 6.16 -21.37
CA MET A 49 -0.74 7.56 -21.79
C MET A 49 0.36 7.70 -22.86
N ARG A 50 1.47 6.96 -22.72
CA ARG A 50 2.55 6.97 -23.71
C ARG A 50 2.19 6.21 -24.99
N GLU A 51 1.46 5.12 -24.87
CA GLU A 51 0.95 4.38 -26.03
C GLU A 51 -0.03 5.23 -26.87
N ALA A 52 -0.78 6.13 -26.22
CA ALA A 52 -1.68 7.08 -26.87
C ALA A 52 -0.98 8.31 -27.50
N GLY A 53 0.30 8.55 -27.17
CA GLY A 53 1.07 9.67 -27.72
C GLY A 53 1.49 9.45 -29.19
N PHE A 54 1.75 10.54 -29.92
CA PHE A 54 2.29 10.46 -31.27
C PHE A 54 3.72 9.90 -31.25
N LYS A 55 3.92 8.74 -31.88
CA LYS A 55 5.26 8.20 -32.16
C LYS A 55 5.79 8.86 -33.43
N SER A 56 6.99 9.43 -33.35
CA SER A 56 7.65 10.04 -34.50
C SER A 56 8.39 8.98 -35.31
N ASP A 57 8.02 8.81 -36.58
CA ASP A 57 8.77 7.95 -37.52
C ASP A 57 10.19 8.47 -37.79
N LEU A 58 10.46 9.75 -37.52
CA LEU A 58 11.80 10.34 -37.70
C LEU A 58 12.78 9.97 -36.59
N LEU A 59 12.28 9.61 -35.40
CA LEU A 59 13.08 9.23 -34.24
C LEU A 59 12.51 7.95 -33.62
N PRO A 60 12.84 6.77 -34.17
CA PRO A 60 12.35 5.51 -33.67
C PRO A 60 12.89 5.24 -32.26
N GLU A 61 11.99 4.90 -31.35
CA GLU A 61 12.32 4.54 -29.98
C GLU A 61 13.14 3.24 -29.94
N SER A 62 14.30 3.27 -29.30
CA SER A 62 15.17 2.09 -29.16
C SER A 62 14.63 1.09 -28.12
N ASN A 63 15.01 -0.18 -28.23
CA ASN A 63 14.64 -1.19 -27.23
C ASN A 63 15.25 -0.90 -25.85
N GLY A 64 16.47 -0.36 -25.79
CA GLY A 64 17.09 0.05 -24.53
C GLY A 64 16.29 1.16 -23.86
N GLU A 65 15.88 2.17 -24.62
CA GLU A 65 15.04 3.26 -24.13
C GLU A 65 13.71 2.76 -23.56
N LYS A 66 13.04 1.82 -24.23
CA LYS A 66 11.80 1.19 -23.71
C LYS A 66 12.00 0.54 -22.35
N ILE A 67 13.07 -0.23 -22.19
CA ILE A 67 13.37 -0.93 -20.94
C ILE A 67 13.67 0.07 -19.83
N PHE A 68 14.59 1.01 -20.06
CA PHE A 68 14.91 2.05 -19.06
C PHE A 68 13.68 2.88 -18.69
N ARG A 69 12.83 3.22 -19.67
CA ARG A 69 11.59 3.94 -19.42
C ARG A 69 10.63 3.12 -18.55
N SER A 70 10.43 1.83 -18.86
CA SER A 70 9.57 0.98 -18.03
C SER A 70 10.05 0.86 -16.57
N MET A 71 11.37 0.81 -16.35
CA MET A 71 11.93 0.81 -15.00
C MET A 71 11.73 2.16 -14.30
N LEU A 72 11.88 3.27 -15.04
CA LEU A 72 11.61 4.61 -14.51
C LEU A 72 10.14 4.75 -14.09
N ASP A 73 9.22 4.26 -14.91
CA ASP A 73 7.79 4.29 -14.63
C ASP A 73 7.42 3.50 -13.38
N GLU A 74 8.04 2.33 -13.20
CA GLU A 74 7.88 1.51 -12.00
C GLU A 74 8.32 2.29 -10.74
N ARG A 75 9.46 2.98 -10.80
CA ARG A 75 9.95 3.81 -9.68
C ARG A 75 9.05 5.00 -9.39
N TYR A 76 8.56 5.67 -10.43
CA TYR A 76 7.61 6.76 -10.27
C TYR A 76 6.31 6.27 -9.65
N ALA A 77 5.77 5.16 -10.14
CA ALA A 77 4.55 4.57 -9.60
C ALA A 77 4.70 4.17 -8.12
N GLN A 78 5.82 3.56 -7.74
CA GLN A 78 6.16 3.26 -6.34
C GLN A 78 6.22 4.52 -5.48
N SER A 79 6.91 5.57 -5.96
CA SER A 79 7.04 6.83 -5.23
C SER A 79 5.70 7.57 -5.09
N MET A 80 4.84 7.51 -6.10
CA MET A 80 3.51 8.13 -6.07
C MET A 80 2.58 7.40 -5.09
N ALA A 81 2.61 6.06 -5.07
CA ALA A 81 1.81 5.27 -4.14
C ALA A 81 2.13 5.58 -2.66
N GLN A 82 3.39 5.92 -2.36
CA GLN A 82 3.86 6.28 -1.02
C GLN A 82 3.69 7.77 -0.66
N SER A 83 3.27 8.60 -1.61
CA SER A 83 3.11 10.04 -1.40
C SER A 83 1.85 10.38 -0.60
N GLU A 84 1.83 11.55 0.04
CA GLU A 84 0.62 12.05 0.69
C GLU A 84 -0.46 12.37 -0.34
N GLY A 85 -1.70 11.99 -0.05
CA GLY A 85 -2.83 12.15 -0.96
C GLY A 85 -2.92 11.06 -2.04
N SER A 86 -2.12 10.01 -1.95
CA SER A 86 -2.18 8.87 -2.86
C SER A 86 -3.53 8.13 -2.78
N LEU A 87 -3.88 7.41 -3.84
CA LEU A 87 -5.06 6.55 -3.83
C LEU A 87 -4.93 5.47 -2.76
N ALA A 88 -3.73 4.96 -2.50
CA ALA A 88 -3.42 3.99 -1.47
C ALA A 88 -3.78 4.54 -0.07
N GLU A 89 -3.47 5.80 0.20
CA GLU A 89 -3.89 6.46 1.45
C GLU A 89 -5.42 6.57 1.54
N ALA A 90 -6.09 6.94 0.45
CA ALA A 90 -7.54 7.01 0.39
C ALA A 90 -8.20 5.62 0.60
N LEU A 91 -7.62 4.56 0.02
CA LEU A 91 -8.04 3.18 0.20
C LEU A 91 -7.86 2.72 1.65
N LEU A 92 -6.71 3.03 2.26
CA LEU A 92 -6.46 2.73 3.67
C LEU A 92 -7.50 3.36 4.58
N ARG A 93 -7.85 4.62 4.33
CA ARG A 93 -8.87 5.33 5.12
C ARG A 93 -10.25 4.69 4.98
N GLN A 94 -10.59 4.13 3.82
CA GLN A 94 -11.89 3.48 3.59
C GLN A 94 -11.94 2.04 4.12
N LEU A 95 -10.84 1.30 4.02
CA LEU A 95 -10.78 -0.11 4.38
C LEU A 95 -10.50 -0.34 5.87
N LYS A 96 -9.90 0.64 6.56
CA LYS A 96 -9.75 0.57 8.01
C LYS A 96 -11.13 0.56 8.66
N PRO A 97 -11.45 -0.46 9.48
CA PRO A 97 -12.72 -0.50 10.18
C PRO A 97 -12.87 0.77 11.04
N PRO A 98 -14.07 1.37 11.12
CA PRO A 98 -14.29 2.53 11.97
C PRO A 98 -13.89 2.15 13.39
N ALA A 99 -13.01 2.96 13.99
CA ALA A 99 -12.54 2.75 15.35
C ALA A 99 -13.75 2.48 16.24
N LYS A 100 -13.81 1.27 16.81
CA LYS A 100 -14.89 0.82 17.69
C LYS A 100 -14.97 1.84 18.82
N LYS A 101 -15.96 2.73 18.78
CA LYS A 101 -16.22 3.67 19.87
C LYS A 101 -16.54 2.82 21.09
N VAL A 102 -15.62 2.83 22.05
CA VAL A 102 -15.82 2.29 23.39
C VAL A 102 -16.76 3.22 24.14
#